data_AF-X1TGT3-F1
#
_entry.id   AF-X1TGT3-F1
#
_cell.length_a   1.000
_cell.length_b   1.000
_cell.length_c   1.000
_cell.angle_alpha   90.00
_cell.angle_beta   90.00
_cell.angle_gamma   90.00
#
_symmetry.space_group_name_H-M   'P 1'
#
loop_
_entity.id
_entity.type
_entity.pdbx_description
1 polymer ?
#
loop_
_entity_poly.entity_id
_entity_poly.type
_entity_poly.pdbx_seq_one_letter_code
_entity_poly.pdbx_strand_id
1 'polypeptide(L)' 'MKKIPKFKSEDREREFWADVDSLEFIDWKKAKKIVLPDLKPSVRTISLRLPESMLEEIKLLANK' A
#
# COMPACT_ATOMS: atom_id res chain seq x y z
N MET A 1 6.30 -3.02 -26.05
CA MET A 1 6.01 -2.22 -24.84
C MET A 1 5.83 -0.78 -25.26
N LYS A 2 4.69 -0.19 -24.92
CA LYS A 2 4.40 1.22 -25.23
C LYS A 2 5.28 2.11 -24.35
N LYS A 3 5.62 3.31 -24.83
CA LYS A 3 6.41 4.27 -24.05
C LYS A 3 5.52 4.86 -22.95
N ILE A 4 6.00 4.83 -21.70
CA ILE A 4 5.32 5.48 -20.57
C ILE A 4 5.29 7.00 -20.85
N PRO A 5 4.12 7.66 -20.79
CA PRO A 5 4.02 9.10 -20.98
C PRO A 5 4.79 9.86 -19.89
N LYS A 6 5.34 11.03 -20.22
CA LYS A 6 5.91 11.93 -19.21
C LYS A 6 4.79 12.74 -18.56
N PHE A 7 4.49 12.46 -17.29
CA PHE A 7 3.52 13.23 -16.52
C PHE A 7 4.18 14.44 -15.86
N LYS A 8 3.41 15.53 -15.73
CA LYS A 8 3.86 16.77 -15.06
C LYS A 8 3.52 16.81 -13.56
N SER A 9 2.59 15.97 -13.10
CA SER A 9 2.15 15.86 -11.70
C SER A 9 1.80 14.41 -11.39
N GLU A 10 1.96 14.01 -10.14
CA GLU A 10 1.60 12.68 -9.63
C GLU A 10 0.10 12.40 -9.77
N ASP A 11 -0.76 13.41 -9.54
CA ASP A 11 -2.22 13.24 -9.64
C ASP A 11 -2.66 12.78 -11.03
N ARG A 12 -2.06 13.36 -12.08
CA ARG A 12 -2.36 12.99 -13.47
C ARG A 12 -1.84 11.61 -13.84
N GLU A 13 -0.72 11.22 -13.26
CA GLU A 13 -0.20 9.87 -13.41
C GLU A 13 -1.15 8.86 -12.76
N ARG A 14 -1.66 9.17 -11.56
CA ARG A 14 -2.63 8.33 -10.84
C ARG A 14 -3.95 8.19 -11.60
N GLU A 15 -4.48 9.28 -12.14
CA GLU A 15 -5.68 9.26 -13.00
C GLU A 15 -5.45 8.41 -14.26
N PHE A 16 -4.29 8.53 -14.90
CA PHE A 16 -3.95 7.72 -16.07
C PHE A 16 -3.86 6.22 -15.74
N TRP A 17 -3.20 5.84 -14.65
CA TRP A 17 -3.08 4.43 -14.24
C TRP A 17 -4.37 3.84 -13.67
N ALA A 18 -5.36 4.66 -13.31
CA ALA A 18 -6.68 4.18 -12.91
C ALA A 18 -7.47 3.62 -14.10
N ASP A 19 -7.31 4.21 -15.29
CA ASP A 19 -8.04 3.81 -16.50
C ASP A 19 -7.22 2.91 -17.45
N VAL A 20 -5.88 2.93 -17.36
CA VAL A 20 -5.00 2.25 -18.32
C VAL A 20 -4.41 0.96 -17.77
N ASP A 21 -4.53 -0.13 -18.54
CA ASP A 21 -3.92 -1.41 -18.19
C ASP A 21 -2.38 -1.33 -18.23
N SER A 22 -1.78 -1.51 -17.05
CA SER A 22 -0.33 -1.47 -16.80
C SER A 22 0.47 -2.54 -17.56
N LEU A 23 -0.17 -3.61 -18.04
CA LEU A 23 0.49 -4.71 -18.77
C LEU A 23 1.04 -4.27 -20.13
N GLU A 24 0.49 -3.23 -20.75
CA GLU A 24 0.95 -2.75 -22.06
C GLU A 24 2.20 -1.87 -21.99
N PHE A 25 2.50 -1.35 -20.79
CA PHE A 25 3.53 -0.34 -20.54
C PHE A 25 4.67 -0.87 -19.65
N ILE A 26 4.38 -1.77 -18.71
CA ILE A 26 5.33 -2.24 -17.71
C ILE A 26 5.73 -3.70 -17.96
N ASP A 27 7.05 -3.94 -18.04
CA ASP A 27 7.61 -5.30 -18.08
C ASP A 27 7.68 -5.87 -16.66
N TRP A 28 6.59 -6.49 -16.21
CA TRP A 28 6.51 -7.12 -14.89
C TRP A 28 7.55 -8.24 -14.68
N LYS A 29 8.12 -8.82 -15.76
CA LYS A 29 9.22 -9.80 -15.62
C LYS A 29 10.53 -9.17 -15.13
N LYS A 30 10.69 -7.86 -15.29
CA LYS A 30 11.84 -7.08 -14.80
C LYS A 30 11.55 -6.38 -13.47
N ALA A 31 10.33 -6.47 -12.95
CA ALA A 31 9.97 -5.85 -11.68
C ALA A 31 10.76 -6.48 -10.54
N LYS A 32 11.39 -5.65 -9.70
CA LYS A 32 12.11 -6.09 -8.51
C LYS A 32 11.20 -5.95 -7.30
N LYS A 33 11.21 -6.97 -6.43
CA LYS A 33 10.63 -6.83 -5.08
C LYS A 33 11.48 -5.82 -4.32
N ILE A 34 10.92 -4.65 -4.06
CA ILE A 34 11.53 -3.63 -3.21
C ILE A 34 10.92 -3.72 -1.82
N VAL A 35 11.75 -3.60 -0.80
CA VAL A 35 11.30 -3.34 0.57
C VAL A 35 11.26 -1.83 0.70
N LEU A 36 10.13 -1.26 1.12
CA LEU A 36 10.00 0.17 1.39
C LEU A 36 10.04 0.39 2.91
N PRO A 37 11.23 0.42 3.54
CA PRO A 37 11.37 0.50 5.00
C PRO A 37 10.77 1.80 5.57
N ASP A 38 10.78 2.89 4.78
CA ASP A 38 10.32 4.21 5.22
C ASP A 38 8.84 4.49 4.92
N LEU A 39 8.17 3.61 4.16
CA LEU A 39 6.76 3.80 3.83
C LEU A 39 5.90 3.41 5.04
N LYS A 40 5.52 4.40 5.84
CA LYS A 40 4.58 4.19 6.94
C LYS A 40 3.23 3.75 6.37
N PRO A 41 2.72 2.54 6.71
CA PRO A 41 1.37 2.17 6.33
C PRO A 41 0.37 3.15 6.96
N SER A 42 -0.69 3.48 6.24
CA SER A 42 -1.76 4.33 6.78
C SER A 42 -2.47 3.62 7.93
N VAL A 43 -2.53 4.25 9.11
CA VAL A 43 -3.27 3.73 10.28
C VAL A 43 -4.69 4.31 10.29
N ARG A 44 -5.70 3.49 10.53
CA ARG A 44 -7.10 3.93 10.72
C ARG A 44 -7.66 3.26 11.98
N THR A 45 -8.23 4.05 12.89
CA THR A 45 -8.90 3.51 14.07
C THR A 45 -10.19 2.83 13.65
N ILE A 46 -10.37 1.58 14.08
CA ILE A 46 -11.61 0.82 13.89
C ILE A 46 -12.17 0.39 15.25
N SER A 47 -13.48 0.34 15.37
CA SER A 47 -14.15 -0.18 16.57
C SER A 47 -14.36 -1.68 16.42
N LEU A 48 -13.76 -2.47 17.31
CA LEU A 48 -13.91 -3.93 17.37
C LEU A 48 -14.52 -4.33 18.72
N ARG A 49 -15.39 -5.35 18.72
CA ARG A 49 -15.88 -5.98 19.95
C ARG A 49 -15.14 -7.30 20.15
N LEU A 50 -14.43 -7.40 21.28
CA LEU A 50 -13.61 -8.55 21.66
C LEU A 50 -13.96 -8.99 23.09
N PRO A 51 -13.76 -10.28 23.45
CA PRO A 51 -13.88 -10.73 24.84
C PRO A 51 -12.86 -10.04 25.76
N GLU A 52 -13.23 -9.82 27.02
CA GLU A 52 -12.40 -9.09 27.98
C GLU A 52 -11.03 -9.74 28.22
N SER A 53 -10.98 -11.08 28.32
CA SER A 53 -9.72 -11.82 28.52
C SER A 53 -8.69 -11.59 27.41
N MET A 54 -9.16 -11.46 26.16
CA MET A 54 -8.31 -11.18 25.01
C MET A 54 -7.79 -9.74 25.03
N LEU A 55 -8.60 -8.79 25.50
CA LEU A 55 -8.17 -7.40 25.66
C LEU A 55 -7.08 -7.28 26.75
N GLU A 56 -7.18 -8.04 27.84
CA GLU A 56 -6.16 -8.07 28.88
C GLU A 56 -4.84 -8.64 28.38
N GLU A 57 -4.87 -9.74 27.61
CA GLU A 57 -3.68 -10.33 27.01
C GLU A 57 -2.99 -9.37 26.03
N ILE A 58 -3.77 -8.69 25.18
CA ILE A 58 -3.24 -7.66 24.25
C ILE A 58 -2.58 -6.51 25.02
N LYS A 59 -3.17 -6.05 26.13
CA LYS A 59 -2.57 -5.00 26.97
C LYS A 59 -1.25 -5.44 27.61
N LEU A 60 -1.13 -6.70 28.02
CA LEU A 60 0.12 -7.24 28.56
C LEU A 60 1.21 -7.32 27.48
N LEU A 61 0.87 -7.81 26.28
CA LEU A 61 1.80 -7.89 25.16
C LEU A 61 2.27 -6.51 24.67
N ALA A 62 1.40 -5.50 24.72
CA ALA A 62 1.72 -4.14 24.29
C ALA A 62 2.65 -3.37 25.26
N ASN A 63 2.71 -3.77 26.53
CA ASN A 63 3.56 -3.13 27.56
C ASN A 63 4.94 -3.79 27.72
N LYS A 64 5.25 -4.79 26.90
CA LYS A 64 6.56 -5.45 26.86
C LYS A 64 7.46 -4.78 25.82
#